data_AF-A0A936IL04-F1
#
_entry.id   AF-A0A936IL04-F1
#
_cell.length_a   1.000
_cell.length_b   1.000
_cell.length_c   1.000
_cell.angle_alpha   90.00
_cell.angle_beta   90.00
_cell.angle_gamma   90.00
#
_symmetry.space_group_name_H-M   'P 1'
#
loop_
_entity.id
_entity.type
_entity.pdbx_description
1 polymer ?
#
loop_
_entity_poly.entity_id
_entity_poly.type
_entity_poly.pdbx_seq_one_letter_code
_entity_poly.pdbx_strand_id
1 'polypeptide(L)'
;MMDGYLRHVAQKFAAGALQEYLRAPHRHDPMAAMPDFGLDADAAAGLAAFLTARAPAAEAGAAPSGDAASGRALAARLACANCHAGTGLEPLVAPAWESLRGIDCKGPPTFSLTADEESTLGAIVGRRHLESVAERGERLVRGLRCAACHRLDGESDALTARAGEVADLLPPPAADAHIIDQTRPDLTWAGEKLQPSFLRRQLSDALPRSRPWLHTRMPTFPGHADAIAHGLVASHGLGFADVPVAGDPESAKVGAELISAEKGFACVTCHGVGPQGPLQVFEVQGVNFASTAERLRPDYFLRWMRDPRRIDPATKMARYSSPEGKTGFTTVFEGDADRQYEAILAWIATLRGR
;
A
#
# COMPACT_ATOMS: atom_id res chain seq x y z
N MET A 1 15.15 7.15 23.31
CA MET A 1 15.34 8.50 22.74
C MET A 1 14.77 8.49 21.34
N MET A 2 13.97 9.50 20.95
CA MET A 2 13.53 9.65 19.56
C MET A 2 14.72 10.20 18.74
N ASP A 3 15.53 9.30 18.18
CA ASP A 3 16.53 9.66 17.18
C ASP A 3 15.86 9.72 15.80
N GLY A 4 15.82 10.91 15.19
CA GLY A 4 15.29 11.13 13.83
C GLY A 4 14.24 12.23 13.70
N TYR A 5 13.59 12.28 12.53
CA TYR A 5 12.68 13.33 12.01
C TYR A 5 11.55 13.79 12.96
N LEU A 6 11.20 13.03 14.00
CA LEU A 6 10.14 13.37 14.96
C LEU A 6 10.65 14.20 16.15
N ARG A 7 11.97 14.33 16.35
CA ARG A 7 12.57 15.11 17.45
C ARG A 7 12.07 16.56 17.51
N HIS A 8 11.78 17.16 16.36
CA HIS A 8 11.36 18.56 16.27
C HIS A 8 9.85 18.72 16.04
N VAL A 9 9.05 17.66 16.25
CA VAL A 9 7.61 17.71 15.92
C VAL A 9 6.87 18.82 16.68
N ALA A 10 7.22 19.05 17.96
CA ALA A 10 6.65 20.13 18.78
C ALA A 10 7.05 21.54 18.33
N GLN A 11 8.16 21.68 17.60
CA GLN A 11 8.64 22.96 17.07
C GLN A 11 8.12 23.21 15.64
N LYS A 12 7.96 22.13 14.86
CA LYS A 12 7.57 22.18 13.45
C LYS A 12 6.10 22.59 13.25
N PHE A 13 5.22 22.15 14.14
CA PHE A 13 3.78 22.37 13.99
C PHE A 13 3.28 23.35 15.03
N ALA A 14 2.51 24.35 14.58
CA ALA A 14 1.69 25.16 15.47
C ALA A 14 0.63 24.29 16.17
N ALA A 15 0.06 24.81 17.27
CA ALA A 15 -1.03 24.14 17.96
C ALA A 15 -2.17 23.76 16.99
N GLY A 16 -2.61 22.50 17.00
CA GLY A 16 -3.64 21.96 16.09
C GLY A 16 -3.13 21.58 14.69
N ALA A 17 -2.06 22.19 14.17
CA ALA A 17 -1.60 21.95 12.80
C ALA A 17 -1.12 20.50 12.57
N LEU A 18 -0.54 19.85 13.58
CA LEU A 18 -0.16 18.44 13.47
C LEU A 18 -1.39 17.53 13.31
N GLN A 19 -2.47 17.80 14.04
CA GLN A 19 -3.71 17.04 13.93
C GLN A 19 -4.31 17.18 12.53
N GLU A 20 -4.37 18.41 11.99
CA GLU A 20 -4.85 18.65 10.63
C GLU A 20 -3.99 17.93 9.58
N TYR A 21 -2.66 17.99 9.73
CA TYR A 21 -1.73 17.29 8.85
C TYR A 21 -1.91 15.78 8.89
N LEU A 22 -2.07 15.18 10.08
CA LEU A 22 -2.27 13.74 10.25
C LEU A 22 -3.58 13.23 9.62
N ARG A 23 -4.61 14.09 9.51
CA ARG A 23 -5.89 13.76 8.88
C ARG A 23 -5.89 13.93 7.36
N ALA A 24 -5.01 14.76 6.83
CA ALA A 24 -4.95 15.07 5.40
C ALA A 24 -3.51 15.44 4.96
N PRO A 25 -2.56 14.50 5.03
CA PRO A 25 -1.15 14.80 4.79
C PRO A 25 -0.88 15.30 3.36
N HIS A 26 -1.73 14.94 2.42
CA HIS A 26 -1.64 15.30 1.01
C HIS A 26 -2.36 16.62 0.65
N ARG A 27 -2.97 17.33 1.62
CA ARG A 27 -3.79 18.53 1.37
C ARG A 27 -3.02 19.64 0.65
N HIS A 28 -1.73 19.81 0.99
CA HIS A 28 -0.88 20.87 0.46
C HIS A 28 0.20 20.36 -0.50
N ASP A 29 0.48 19.05 -0.45
CA ASP A 29 1.41 18.36 -1.33
C ASP A 29 0.82 16.98 -1.69
N PRO A 30 0.22 16.82 -2.88
CA PRO A 30 -0.31 15.53 -3.32
C PRO A 30 0.74 14.41 -3.35
N MET A 31 2.02 14.75 -3.44
CA MET A 31 3.15 13.81 -3.50
C MET A 31 3.83 13.59 -2.15
N ALA A 32 3.27 14.11 -1.06
CA ALA A 32 3.83 13.94 0.27
C ALA A 32 4.13 12.47 0.59
N ALA A 33 5.27 12.21 1.23
CA ALA A 33 5.68 10.85 1.59
C ALA A 33 4.90 10.28 2.79
N MET A 34 4.31 11.15 3.62
CA MET A 34 3.47 10.74 4.75
C MET A 34 2.14 10.21 4.21
N PRO A 35 1.82 8.93 4.41
CA PRO A 35 0.61 8.38 3.85
C PRO A 35 -0.61 8.72 4.71
N ASP A 36 -1.80 8.58 4.12
CA ASP A 36 -3.04 8.85 4.82
C ASP A 36 -3.55 7.55 5.47
N PHE A 37 -3.51 7.51 6.80
CA PHE A 37 -3.97 6.38 7.61
C PHE A 37 -5.49 6.36 7.83
N GLY A 38 -6.23 7.34 7.30
CA GLY A 38 -7.67 7.50 7.50
C GLY A 38 -8.01 7.74 8.98
N LEU A 39 -7.26 8.63 9.64
CA LEU A 39 -7.49 8.96 11.05
C LEU A 39 -8.71 9.87 11.18
N ASP A 40 -9.62 9.53 12.10
CA ASP A 40 -10.67 10.45 12.53
C ASP A 40 -10.09 11.56 13.42
N ALA A 41 -10.96 12.50 13.84
CA ALA A 41 -10.54 13.67 14.61
C ALA A 41 -9.91 13.29 15.95
N ASP A 42 -10.46 12.29 16.64
CA ASP A 42 -10.03 11.88 17.98
C ASP A 42 -8.72 11.09 17.92
N ALA A 43 -8.59 10.14 16.98
CA ALA A 43 -7.36 9.39 16.76
C ALA A 43 -6.21 10.32 16.35
N ALA A 44 -6.47 11.30 15.48
CA ALA A 44 -5.46 12.29 15.10
C ALA A 44 -5.06 13.19 16.28
N ALA A 45 -6.02 13.61 17.11
CA ALA A 45 -5.74 14.43 18.31
C ALA A 45 -4.90 13.65 19.33
N GLY A 46 -5.28 12.40 19.61
CA GLY A 46 -4.55 11.52 20.53
C GLY A 46 -3.12 11.25 20.07
N LEU A 47 -2.93 10.96 18.78
CA LEU A 47 -1.60 10.74 18.20
C LEU A 47 -0.76 12.02 18.23
N ALA A 48 -1.34 13.18 17.89
CA ALA A 48 -0.64 14.46 17.94
C ALA A 48 -0.18 14.80 19.37
N ALA A 49 -1.05 14.57 20.37
CA ALA A 49 -0.72 14.76 21.78
C ALA A 49 0.40 13.82 22.23
N PHE A 50 0.31 12.53 21.88
CA PHE A 50 1.33 11.54 22.20
C PHE A 50 2.71 11.90 21.63
N LEU A 51 2.77 12.31 20.36
CA LEU A 51 4.02 12.69 19.69
C LEU A 51 4.61 13.96 20.31
N THR A 52 3.77 14.96 20.60
CA THR A 52 4.21 16.23 21.20
C THR A 52 4.73 16.03 22.62
N ALA A 53 4.06 15.21 23.43
CA ALA A 53 4.47 14.91 24.80
C ALA A 53 5.80 14.13 24.89
N ARG A 54 6.16 13.39 23.84
CA ARG A 54 7.42 12.63 23.73
C ARG A 54 8.53 13.41 23.04
N ALA A 55 8.23 14.55 22.44
CA ALA A 55 9.23 15.44 21.88
C ALA A 55 9.98 16.16 23.01
N PRO A 56 11.28 16.47 22.83
CA PRO A 56 11.96 17.43 23.67
C PRO A 56 11.14 18.73 23.75
N ALA A 57 11.19 19.39 24.91
CA ALA A 57 10.55 20.70 25.08
C ALA A 57 11.00 21.62 23.94
N ALA A 58 10.03 22.23 23.26
CA ALA A 58 10.34 23.26 22.28
C ALA A 58 11.11 24.37 23.01
N GLU A 59 12.28 24.75 22.51
CA GLU A 59 12.90 25.97 22.99
C GLU A 59 11.94 27.10 22.65
N ALA A 60 11.37 27.72 23.71
CA ALA A 60 10.40 28.79 23.59
C ALA A 60 11.11 30.07 23.13
N GLY A 61 11.53 30.10 21.87
CA GLY A 61 11.81 31.33 21.16
C GLY A 61 10.50 31.85 20.58
N ALA A 62 10.16 33.11 20.82
CA ALA A 62 9.15 33.77 20.00
C ALA A 62 9.57 33.60 18.54
N ALA A 63 8.71 33.01 17.71
CA ALA A 63 8.98 32.95 16.28
C ALA A 63 9.26 34.39 15.83
N PRO A 64 10.42 34.67 15.19
CA PRO A 64 10.72 36.01 14.74
C PRO A 64 9.56 36.50 13.89
N SER A 65 9.13 37.76 14.09
CA SER A 65 8.08 38.35 13.26
C SER A 65 8.53 38.26 11.81
N GLY A 66 7.82 37.48 11.00
CA GLY A 66 8.14 37.31 9.59
C GLY A 66 8.02 38.64 8.84
N ASP A 67 8.99 38.96 8.00
CA ASP A 67 8.88 40.06 7.04
C ASP A 67 8.39 39.52 5.69
N ALA A 68 7.19 39.95 5.29
CA ALA A 68 6.57 39.52 4.04
C ALA A 68 7.41 39.91 2.81
N ALA A 69 8.13 41.04 2.85
CA ALA A 69 8.98 41.48 1.75
C ALA A 69 10.20 40.55 1.60
N SER A 70 10.90 40.27 2.69
CA SER A 70 12.00 39.29 2.73
C SER A 70 11.53 37.89 2.33
N GLY A 71 10.34 37.47 2.79
CA GLY A 71 9.75 36.19 2.39
C GLY A 71 9.47 36.10 0.90
N ARG A 72 8.91 37.16 0.29
CA ARG A 72 8.69 37.24 -1.16
C ARG A 72 10.00 37.22 -1.93
N ALA A 73 11.02 37.96 -1.49
CA ALA A 73 12.34 37.97 -2.11
C ALA A 73 13.02 36.60 -2.04
N LEU A 74 12.94 35.92 -0.90
CA LEU A 74 13.48 34.58 -0.72
C LEU A 74 12.74 33.56 -1.60
N ALA A 75 11.40 33.61 -1.64
CA ALA A 75 10.61 32.72 -2.47
C ALA A 75 10.89 32.89 -3.98
N ALA A 76 11.14 34.13 -4.43
CA ALA A 76 11.57 34.41 -5.80
C ALA A 76 12.98 33.85 -6.06
N ARG A 77 13.93 34.10 -5.15
CA ARG A 77 15.32 33.62 -5.27
C ARG A 77 15.42 32.09 -5.26
N LEU A 78 14.60 31.42 -4.45
CA LEU A 78 14.55 29.95 -4.36
C LEU A 78 13.65 29.32 -5.41
N ALA A 79 13.10 30.10 -6.34
CA ALA A 79 12.28 29.63 -7.43
C ALA A 79 11.05 28.82 -6.95
N CYS A 80 10.44 29.20 -5.82
CA CYS A 80 9.35 28.42 -5.23
C CYS A 80 8.15 28.23 -6.19
N ALA A 81 7.91 29.19 -7.08
CA ALA A 81 6.88 29.12 -8.12
C ALA A 81 7.09 28.02 -9.17
N ASN A 82 8.30 27.48 -9.30
CA ASN A 82 8.57 26.37 -10.20
C ASN A 82 7.91 25.05 -9.76
N CYS A 83 7.60 24.91 -8.45
CA CYS A 83 6.99 23.72 -7.89
C CYS A 83 5.66 24.01 -7.17
N HIS A 84 5.51 25.17 -6.53
CA HIS A 84 4.33 25.51 -5.73
C HIS A 84 3.45 26.55 -6.44
N ALA A 85 2.18 26.19 -6.69
CA ALA A 85 1.17 27.11 -7.19
C ALA A 85 0.72 28.12 -6.13
N GLY A 86 0.15 29.25 -6.56
CA GLY A 86 -0.46 30.25 -5.67
C GLY A 86 0.53 31.18 -4.95
N THR A 87 1.82 31.16 -5.32
CA THR A 87 2.85 32.03 -4.74
C THR A 87 2.78 33.49 -5.24
N GLY A 88 2.09 33.74 -6.36
CA GLY A 88 2.03 35.06 -7.01
C GLY A 88 3.39 35.54 -7.55
N LEU A 89 4.30 34.60 -7.81
CA LEU A 89 5.61 34.80 -8.41
C LEU A 89 5.66 34.08 -9.77
N GLU A 90 6.42 34.62 -10.71
CA GLU A 90 6.66 33.96 -12.00
C GLU A 90 7.70 32.83 -11.84
N PRO A 91 7.46 31.63 -12.42
CA PRO A 91 8.45 30.56 -12.44
C PRO A 91 9.73 31.00 -13.16
N LEU A 92 10.88 30.59 -12.65
CA LEU A 92 12.14 30.77 -13.35
C LEU A 92 12.21 29.81 -14.55
N VAL A 93 12.62 30.31 -15.71
CA VAL A 93 12.90 29.46 -16.87
C VAL A 93 14.33 28.98 -16.77
N ALA A 94 14.52 27.70 -16.42
CA ALA A 94 15.83 27.08 -16.47
C ALA A 94 16.22 26.78 -17.94
N PRO A 95 17.48 27.01 -18.34
CA PRO A 95 17.97 26.59 -19.64
C PRO A 95 17.93 25.06 -19.76
N ALA A 96 17.82 24.55 -20.98
CA ALA A 96 17.74 23.11 -21.23
C ALA A 96 19.00 22.39 -20.71
N TRP A 97 18.85 21.16 -20.20
CA TRP A 97 19.96 20.38 -19.63
C TRP A 97 21.15 20.23 -20.59
N GLU A 98 20.87 20.12 -21.90
CA GLU A 98 21.88 20.03 -22.96
C GLU A 98 22.75 21.29 -23.05
N SER A 99 22.19 22.45 -22.72
CA SER A 99 22.89 23.73 -22.71
C SER A 99 23.72 23.97 -21.44
N LEU A 100 23.60 23.10 -20.43
CA LEU A 100 24.38 23.16 -19.19
C LEU A 100 25.78 22.54 -19.32
N ARG A 101 26.12 21.89 -20.44
CA ARG A 101 27.45 21.29 -20.64
C ARG A 101 28.52 22.37 -20.71
N GLY A 102 29.53 22.27 -19.83
CA GLY A 102 30.66 23.20 -19.80
C GLY A 102 30.33 24.56 -19.18
N ILE A 103 29.19 24.71 -18.51
CA ILE A 103 28.90 25.89 -17.70
C ILE A 103 29.75 25.86 -16.43
N ASP A 104 30.37 27.00 -16.12
CA ASP A 104 31.07 27.21 -14.86
C ASP A 104 30.04 27.41 -13.72
N CYS A 105 29.94 26.41 -12.83
CA CYS A 105 29.03 26.42 -11.68
C CYS A 105 29.47 27.37 -10.54
N LYS A 106 30.42 28.28 -10.78
CA LYS A 106 30.90 29.28 -9.80
C LYS A 106 29.96 30.46 -9.56
N GLY A 107 28.78 30.50 -10.20
CA GLY A 107 27.73 31.48 -9.87
C GLY A 107 26.95 31.08 -8.61
N PRO A 108 26.38 32.03 -7.84
CA PRO A 108 25.53 31.70 -6.70
C PRO A 108 24.23 30.97 -7.13
N PRO A 109 23.84 29.86 -6.47
CA PRO A 109 24.52 29.21 -5.35
C PRO A 109 25.81 28.50 -5.81
N THR A 110 26.93 28.85 -5.17
CA THR A 110 28.23 28.22 -5.40
C THR A 110 28.21 26.84 -4.78
N PHE A 111 28.27 25.80 -5.60
CA PHE A 111 28.43 24.43 -5.13
C PHE A 111 29.93 24.14 -4.96
N SER A 112 30.35 23.68 -3.78
CA SER A 112 31.74 23.26 -3.54
C SER A 112 31.97 21.86 -4.10
N LEU A 113 32.02 21.74 -5.42
CA LEU A 113 32.26 20.48 -6.12
C LEU A 113 33.78 20.25 -6.28
N THR A 114 34.19 18.99 -6.14
CA THR A 114 35.54 18.54 -6.50
C THR A 114 35.67 18.36 -8.01
N ALA A 115 36.91 18.30 -8.52
CA ALA A 115 37.15 18.06 -9.94
C ALA A 115 36.54 16.73 -10.45
N ASP A 116 36.51 15.71 -9.59
CA ASP A 116 35.89 14.41 -9.91
C ASP A 116 34.36 14.50 -9.96
N GLU A 117 33.74 15.29 -9.07
CA GLU A 117 32.29 15.55 -9.08
C GLU A 117 31.89 16.38 -10.29
N GLU A 118 32.65 17.41 -10.66
CA GLU A 118 32.42 18.21 -11.87
C GLU A 118 32.52 17.35 -13.14
N SER A 119 33.55 16.50 -13.23
CA SER A 119 33.73 15.55 -14.34
C SER A 119 32.57 14.55 -14.42
N THR A 120 32.16 14.00 -13.28
CA THR A 120 31.03 13.06 -13.19
C THR A 120 29.73 13.74 -13.62
N LEU A 121 29.44 14.93 -13.09
CA LEU A 121 28.28 15.74 -13.46
C LEU A 121 28.28 16.03 -14.97
N GLY A 122 29.41 16.45 -15.53
CA GLY A 122 29.55 16.65 -16.98
C GLY A 122 29.30 15.39 -17.80
N ALA A 123 29.70 14.22 -17.29
CA ALA A 123 29.47 12.94 -17.95
C ALA A 123 28.00 12.49 -17.90
N ILE A 124 27.24 12.88 -16.87
CA ILE A 124 25.83 12.50 -16.70
C ILE A 124 24.84 13.57 -17.20
N VAL A 125 25.24 14.84 -17.30
CA VAL A 125 24.39 15.93 -17.81
C VAL A 125 23.98 15.60 -19.25
N GLY A 126 22.67 15.47 -19.46
CA GLY A 126 22.08 15.06 -20.74
C GLY A 126 22.06 13.55 -20.99
N ARG A 127 22.53 12.71 -20.06
CA ARG A 127 22.18 11.28 -20.07
C ARG A 127 20.76 11.12 -19.54
N ARG A 128 19.87 10.59 -20.37
CA ARG A 128 18.55 10.15 -19.90
C ARG A 128 18.71 8.81 -19.19
N HIS A 129 18.58 8.81 -17.86
CA HIS A 129 18.27 7.57 -17.17
C HIS A 129 16.83 7.19 -17.53
N LEU A 130 16.69 6.17 -18.36
CA LEU A 130 15.40 5.59 -18.69
C LEU A 130 15.04 4.60 -17.57
N GLU A 131 14.53 5.14 -16.45
CA GLU A 131 13.93 4.32 -15.40
C GLU A 131 12.74 3.56 -16.00
N SER A 132 12.77 2.23 -15.90
CA SER A 132 11.62 1.41 -16.28
C SER A 132 10.47 1.60 -15.30
N VAL A 133 9.26 1.25 -15.74
CA VAL A 133 8.06 1.29 -14.88
C VAL A 133 8.24 0.41 -13.62
N ALA A 134 8.89 -0.74 -13.76
CA ALA A 134 9.18 -1.64 -12.65
C ALA A 134 10.18 -1.04 -11.65
N GLU A 135 11.29 -0.47 -12.13
CA GLU A 135 12.29 0.19 -11.27
C GLU A 135 11.70 1.39 -10.52
N ARG A 136 10.83 2.17 -11.19
CA ARG A 136 10.08 3.25 -10.54
C ARG A 136 9.20 2.73 -9.40
N GLY A 137 8.47 1.65 -9.65
CA GLY A 137 7.64 1.00 -8.64
C GLY A 137 8.45 0.54 -7.44
N GLU A 138 9.56 -0.16 -7.69
CA GLU A 138 10.44 -0.65 -6.64
C GLU A 138 10.97 0.51 -5.79
N ARG A 139 11.46 1.58 -6.42
CA ARG A 139 11.96 2.77 -5.72
C ARG A 139 10.88 3.41 -4.85
N LEU A 140 9.64 3.49 -5.33
CA LEU A 140 8.51 4.02 -4.54
C LEU A 140 8.14 3.09 -3.38
N VAL A 141 8.05 1.78 -3.60
CA VAL A 141 7.75 0.78 -2.55
C VAL A 141 8.80 0.84 -1.42
N ARG A 142 10.08 0.98 -1.78
CA ARG A 142 11.18 1.17 -0.82
C ARG A 142 11.11 2.54 -0.14
N GLY A 143 10.99 3.62 -0.91
CA GLY A 143 11.03 5.00 -0.42
C GLY A 143 9.85 5.36 0.49
N LEU A 144 8.66 4.81 0.20
CA LEU A 144 7.44 4.96 1.00
C LEU A 144 7.35 3.93 2.13
N ARG A 145 8.40 3.11 2.30
CA ARG A 145 8.57 2.17 3.41
C ARG A 145 7.44 1.15 3.54
N CYS A 146 6.98 0.57 2.43
CA CYS A 146 5.96 -0.50 2.47
C CYS A 146 6.42 -1.68 3.34
N ALA A 147 7.73 -1.97 3.34
CA ALA A 147 8.37 -2.98 4.20
C ALA A 147 8.34 -2.66 5.71
N ALA A 148 7.83 -1.50 6.12
CA ALA A 148 7.56 -1.24 7.53
C ALA A 148 6.45 -2.13 8.07
N CYS A 149 5.48 -2.51 7.22
CA CYS A 149 4.34 -3.35 7.61
C CYS A 149 4.24 -4.66 6.81
N HIS A 150 4.74 -4.68 5.58
CA HIS A 150 4.60 -5.83 4.69
C HIS A 150 5.91 -6.60 4.54
N ARG A 151 5.82 -7.93 4.48
CA ARG A 151 6.93 -8.74 3.97
C ARG A 151 7.08 -8.49 2.47
N LEU A 152 8.32 -8.47 1.98
CA LEU A 152 8.64 -8.26 0.58
C LEU A 152 9.91 -9.05 0.23
N ASP A 153 9.84 -9.87 -0.82
CA ASP A 153 10.97 -10.64 -1.36
C ASP A 153 11.69 -11.52 -0.32
N GLY A 154 10.92 -12.07 0.62
CA GLY A 154 11.43 -12.90 1.73
C GLY A 154 11.88 -12.10 2.97
N GLU A 155 11.99 -10.78 2.89
CA GLU A 155 12.41 -9.92 3.99
C GLU A 155 11.26 -9.56 4.92
N SER A 156 11.42 -9.87 6.22
CA SER A 156 10.39 -9.63 7.23
C SER A 156 10.08 -8.15 7.42
N ASP A 157 8.84 -7.84 7.80
CA ASP A 157 8.44 -6.46 8.04
C ASP A 157 9.03 -5.87 9.33
N ALA A 158 9.36 -4.57 9.31
CA ALA A 158 10.00 -3.91 10.45
C ALA A 158 9.12 -3.89 11.71
N LEU A 159 7.79 -3.87 11.55
CA LEU A 159 6.86 -3.83 12.68
C LEU A 159 6.89 -5.13 13.49
N THR A 160 7.04 -6.29 12.84
CA THR A 160 7.22 -7.58 13.52
C THR A 160 8.44 -7.58 14.44
N ALA A 161 9.57 -7.03 13.97
CA ALA A 161 10.77 -6.91 14.79
C ALA A 161 10.62 -5.98 16.00
N ARG A 162 9.55 -5.17 16.04
CA ARG A 162 9.25 -4.20 17.10
C ARG A 162 8.05 -4.58 17.96
N ALA A 163 7.50 -5.79 17.78
CA ALA A 163 6.28 -6.20 18.48
C ALA A 163 6.38 -6.08 20.02
N GLY A 164 7.54 -6.37 20.59
CA GLY A 164 7.78 -6.21 22.03
C GLY A 164 7.86 -4.76 22.51
N GLU A 165 8.26 -3.82 21.64
CA GLU A 165 8.38 -2.38 21.97
C GLU A 165 7.04 -1.66 21.98
N VAL A 166 6.01 -2.24 21.36
CA VAL A 166 4.67 -1.63 21.22
C VAL A 166 3.58 -2.44 21.91
N ALA A 167 3.95 -3.52 22.62
CA ALA A 167 2.99 -4.43 23.24
C ALA A 167 2.11 -3.73 24.30
N ASP A 168 2.66 -2.73 24.99
CA ASP A 168 1.95 -1.90 25.99
C ASP A 168 0.94 -0.93 25.37
N LEU A 169 1.02 -0.69 24.05
CA LEU A 169 0.09 0.17 23.31
C LEU A 169 -1.09 -0.63 22.71
N LEU A 170 -1.02 -1.96 22.71
CA LEU A 170 -2.08 -2.81 22.18
C LEU A 170 -3.18 -3.02 23.22
N PRO A 171 -4.45 -3.09 22.80
CA PRO A 171 -5.53 -3.41 23.74
C PRO A 171 -5.26 -4.80 24.36
N PRO A 172 -5.54 -4.98 25.66
CA PRO A 172 -5.42 -6.29 26.28
C PRO A 172 -6.34 -7.27 25.54
N PRO A 173 -5.90 -8.51 25.28
CA PRO A 173 -6.77 -9.51 24.66
C PRO A 173 -8.00 -9.72 25.56
N ALA A 174 -9.20 -9.72 24.96
CA ALA A 174 -10.40 -10.06 25.69
C ALA A 174 -10.28 -11.50 26.24
N ALA A 175 -10.80 -11.75 27.43
CA ALA A 175 -10.58 -12.99 28.19
C ALA A 175 -11.05 -14.27 27.47
N ASP A 176 -11.91 -14.12 26.46
CA ASP A 176 -12.54 -15.15 25.64
C ASP A 176 -12.24 -15.00 24.14
N ALA A 177 -11.42 -14.02 23.73
CA ALA A 177 -11.09 -13.83 22.32
C ALA A 177 -10.03 -14.84 21.86
N HIS A 178 -10.39 -15.66 20.87
CA HIS A 178 -9.40 -16.36 20.07
C HIS A 178 -8.47 -15.33 19.41
N ILE A 179 -7.16 -15.55 19.51
CA ILE A 179 -6.16 -14.69 18.86
C ILE A 179 -6.24 -14.94 17.36
N ILE A 180 -6.88 -14.03 16.64
CA ILE A 180 -6.92 -14.05 15.18
C ILE A 180 -5.56 -13.59 14.66
N ASP A 181 -5.01 -14.34 13.70
CA ASP A 181 -3.73 -14.02 13.04
C ASP A 181 -3.68 -12.56 12.55
N GLN A 182 -2.71 -11.80 13.09
CA GLN A 182 -2.46 -10.39 12.79
C GLN A 182 -1.41 -10.19 11.68
N THR A 183 -1.00 -11.26 10.99
CA THR A 183 -0.01 -11.21 9.91
C THR A 183 -0.51 -10.34 8.75
N ARG A 184 0.24 -9.29 8.42
CA ARG A 184 -0.05 -8.41 7.29
C ARG A 184 0.22 -9.12 5.95
N PRO A 185 -0.50 -8.76 4.87
CA PRO A 185 -0.31 -9.41 3.58
C PRO A 185 1.12 -9.28 3.06
N ASP A 186 1.65 -10.33 2.46
CA ASP A 186 2.90 -10.29 1.70
C ASP A 186 2.73 -9.50 0.38
N LEU A 187 3.67 -8.62 0.06
CA LEU A 187 3.65 -7.80 -1.16
C LEU A 187 4.43 -8.40 -2.33
N THR A 188 5.25 -9.43 -2.12
CA THR A 188 6.13 -10.06 -3.12
C THR A 188 5.39 -10.37 -4.42
N TRP A 189 4.16 -10.85 -4.31
CA TRP A 189 3.36 -11.30 -5.46
C TRP A 189 2.17 -10.36 -5.75
N ALA A 190 2.15 -9.15 -5.19
CA ALA A 190 0.99 -8.27 -5.25
C ALA A 190 0.56 -7.95 -6.69
N GLY A 191 1.51 -7.72 -7.60
CA GLY A 191 1.21 -7.35 -8.99
C GLY A 191 0.71 -8.51 -9.86
N GLU A 192 1.13 -9.75 -9.58
CA GLU A 192 0.54 -10.94 -10.23
C GLU A 192 -0.77 -11.41 -9.58
N LYS A 193 -0.98 -11.06 -8.31
CA LYS A 193 -2.14 -11.48 -7.52
C LYS A 193 -3.36 -10.63 -7.80
N LEU A 194 -3.17 -9.31 -7.81
CA LEU A 194 -4.25 -8.34 -7.77
C LEU A 194 -4.60 -7.82 -9.16
N GLN A 195 -5.88 -7.54 -9.37
CA GLN A 195 -6.34 -6.80 -10.56
C GLN A 195 -5.70 -5.40 -10.53
N PRO A 196 -5.13 -4.90 -11.65
CA PRO A 196 -4.54 -3.56 -11.75
C PRO A 196 -5.43 -2.45 -11.23
N SER A 197 -6.71 -2.44 -11.61
CA SER A 197 -7.65 -1.41 -11.18
C SER A 197 -7.88 -1.45 -9.67
N PHE A 198 -7.96 -2.65 -9.09
CA PHE A 198 -8.10 -2.84 -7.65
C PHE A 198 -6.84 -2.37 -6.92
N LEU A 199 -5.65 -2.76 -7.38
CA LEU A 199 -4.38 -2.36 -6.76
C LEU A 199 -4.23 -0.83 -6.73
N ARG A 200 -4.56 -0.15 -7.83
CA ARG A 200 -4.56 1.32 -7.88
C ARG A 200 -5.53 1.92 -6.88
N ARG A 201 -6.79 1.47 -6.87
CA ARG A 201 -7.82 1.96 -5.92
C ARG A 201 -7.45 1.68 -4.47
N GLN A 202 -6.88 0.53 -4.16
CA GLN A 202 -6.42 0.18 -2.81
C GLN A 202 -5.34 1.13 -2.29
N LEU A 203 -4.57 1.74 -3.19
CA LEU A 203 -3.54 2.72 -2.88
C LEU A 203 -4.06 4.16 -2.92
N SER A 204 -5.09 4.48 -3.70
CA SER A 204 -5.62 5.85 -3.81
C SER A 204 -6.80 6.14 -2.89
N ASP A 205 -7.63 5.14 -2.63
CA ASP A 205 -8.96 5.31 -2.04
C ASP A 205 -9.06 4.59 -0.69
N ALA A 206 -9.89 5.11 0.21
CA ALA A 206 -10.25 4.44 1.45
C ALA A 206 -11.27 3.32 1.20
N LEU A 207 -10.82 2.24 0.55
CA LEU A 207 -11.67 1.07 0.28
C LEU A 207 -12.07 0.33 1.57
N PRO A 208 -13.22 -0.36 1.58
CA PRO A 208 -13.56 -1.30 2.65
C PRO A 208 -12.43 -2.31 2.89
N ARG A 209 -12.13 -2.58 4.17
CA ARG A 209 -11.02 -3.46 4.54
C ARG A 209 -11.33 -4.89 4.12
N SER A 210 -10.51 -5.46 3.24
CA SER A 210 -10.59 -6.89 2.89
C SER A 210 -10.23 -7.82 4.05
N ARG A 211 -9.52 -7.30 5.06
CA ARG A 211 -9.13 -7.98 6.31
C ARG A 211 -9.52 -7.12 7.52
N PRO A 212 -10.82 -7.01 7.85
CA PRO A 212 -11.28 -6.13 8.93
C PRO A 212 -10.79 -6.54 10.33
N TRP A 213 -10.39 -7.80 10.51
CA TRP A 213 -9.86 -8.34 11.77
C TRP A 213 -8.43 -7.90 12.12
N LEU A 214 -7.68 -7.28 11.19
CA LEU A 214 -6.35 -6.76 11.49
C LEU A 214 -6.47 -5.49 12.35
N HIS A 215 -5.60 -5.31 13.34
CA HIS A 215 -5.50 -4.04 14.08
C HIS A 215 -4.89 -2.93 13.21
N THR A 216 -3.88 -3.27 12.40
CA THR A 216 -3.17 -2.32 11.54
C THR A 216 -4.04 -1.90 10.36
N ARG A 217 -4.10 -0.58 10.11
CA ARG A 217 -4.72 0.01 8.93
C ARG A 217 -3.69 0.10 7.80
N MET A 218 -4.06 -0.33 6.60
CA MET A 218 -3.26 -0.06 5.40
C MET A 218 -3.54 1.38 4.97
N PRO A 219 -2.52 2.26 4.92
CA PRO A 219 -2.74 3.65 4.54
C PRO A 219 -2.81 3.81 3.02
N THR A 220 -3.26 4.97 2.57
CA THR A 220 -3.32 5.34 1.15
C THR A 220 -2.17 6.28 0.76
N PHE A 221 -1.80 6.25 -0.51
CA PHE A 221 -0.74 7.01 -1.15
C PHE A 221 -1.27 7.63 -2.47
N PRO A 222 -2.27 8.54 -2.44
CA PRO A 222 -3.00 8.94 -3.64
C PRO A 222 -2.13 9.48 -4.78
N GLY A 223 -1.14 10.33 -4.50
CA GLY A 223 -0.22 10.86 -5.52
C GLY A 223 0.74 9.83 -6.12
N HIS A 224 0.98 8.71 -5.41
CA HIS A 224 1.89 7.66 -5.85
C HIS A 224 1.17 6.39 -6.33
N ALA A 225 -0.14 6.31 -6.15
CA ALA A 225 -0.94 5.10 -6.34
C ALA A 225 -0.79 4.51 -7.75
N ASP A 226 -0.83 5.36 -8.78
CA ASP A 226 -0.70 4.93 -10.17
C ASP A 226 0.69 4.34 -10.46
N ALA A 227 1.75 5.06 -10.10
CA ALA A 227 3.13 4.63 -10.32
C ALA A 227 3.48 3.36 -9.54
N ILE A 228 3.01 3.22 -8.29
CA ILE A 228 3.21 2.00 -7.49
C ILE A 228 2.46 0.83 -8.12
N ALA A 229 1.18 1.01 -8.47
CA ALA A 229 0.37 -0.07 -9.05
C ALA A 229 0.95 -0.56 -10.38
N HIS A 230 1.31 0.38 -11.27
CA HIS A 230 1.96 0.05 -12.54
C HIS A 230 3.28 -0.67 -12.33
N GLY A 231 4.12 -0.20 -11.40
CA GLY A 231 5.42 -0.79 -11.14
C GLY A 231 5.35 -2.20 -10.53
N LEU A 232 4.44 -2.42 -9.57
CA LEU A 232 4.19 -3.76 -9.00
C LEU A 232 3.68 -4.74 -10.06
N VAL A 233 2.80 -4.32 -10.97
CA VAL A 233 2.33 -5.19 -12.05
C VAL A 233 3.45 -5.48 -13.05
N ALA A 234 4.22 -4.45 -13.42
CA ALA A 234 5.34 -4.57 -14.36
C ALA A 234 6.49 -5.43 -13.83
N SER A 235 6.74 -5.46 -12.51
CA SER A 235 7.78 -6.31 -11.91
C SER A 235 7.51 -7.80 -12.07
N HIS A 236 6.26 -8.19 -12.37
CA HIS A 236 5.87 -9.56 -12.72
C HIS A 236 5.70 -9.78 -14.22
N GLY A 237 6.13 -8.84 -15.07
CA GLY A 237 6.04 -8.96 -16.53
C GLY A 237 4.61 -8.92 -17.09
N LEU A 238 3.66 -8.35 -16.33
CA LEU A 238 2.25 -8.30 -16.70
C LEU A 238 1.85 -6.93 -17.26
N GLY A 239 0.80 -6.93 -18.09
CA GLY A 239 0.14 -5.71 -18.54
C GLY A 239 -0.76 -5.09 -17.47
N PHE A 240 -0.90 -3.76 -17.51
CA PHE A 240 -1.81 -3.01 -16.64
C PHE A 240 -3.24 -3.00 -17.18
N ALA A 241 -3.81 -4.19 -17.31
CA ALA A 241 -5.21 -4.38 -17.65
C ALA A 241 -5.82 -5.45 -16.73
N ASP A 242 -7.05 -5.20 -16.29
CA ASP A 242 -7.83 -6.18 -15.56
C ASP A 242 -8.15 -7.36 -16.47
N VAL A 243 -8.15 -8.55 -15.89
CA VAL A 243 -8.56 -9.78 -16.56
C VAL A 243 -9.97 -10.11 -16.09
N PRO A 244 -11.00 -9.88 -16.93
CA PRO A 244 -12.37 -10.14 -16.54
C PRO A 244 -12.59 -11.65 -16.37
N VAL A 245 -13.46 -12.00 -15.43
CA VAL A 245 -13.99 -13.35 -15.25
C VAL A 245 -15.48 -13.27 -15.56
N ALA A 246 -15.95 -14.14 -16.44
CA ALA A 246 -17.37 -14.27 -16.73
C ALA A 246 -18.07 -15.02 -15.60
N GLY A 247 -19.17 -14.45 -15.09
CA GLY A 247 -20.07 -15.12 -14.15
C GLY A 247 -21.12 -15.94 -14.90
N ASP A 248 -20.70 -16.94 -15.67
CA ASP A 248 -21.62 -17.84 -16.37
C ASP A 248 -22.64 -18.43 -15.39
N PRO A 249 -23.96 -18.24 -15.58
CA PRO A 249 -24.96 -18.61 -14.58
C PRO A 249 -24.97 -20.10 -14.23
N GLU A 250 -24.74 -20.99 -15.20
CA GLU A 250 -24.74 -22.44 -14.93
C GLU A 250 -23.51 -22.86 -14.14
N SER A 251 -22.33 -22.36 -14.53
CA SER A 251 -21.09 -22.58 -13.78
C SER A 251 -21.17 -21.97 -12.38
N ALA A 252 -21.78 -20.80 -12.24
CA ALA A 252 -21.95 -20.11 -10.96
C ALA A 252 -22.88 -20.88 -10.00
N LYS A 253 -23.92 -21.57 -10.49
CA LYS A 253 -24.75 -22.45 -9.65
C LYS A 253 -23.92 -23.59 -9.07
N VAL A 254 -23.12 -24.24 -9.90
CA VAL A 254 -22.21 -25.31 -9.45
C VAL A 254 -21.18 -24.77 -8.44
N GLY A 255 -20.59 -23.61 -8.71
CA GLY A 255 -19.66 -22.96 -7.79
C GLY A 255 -20.28 -22.63 -6.44
N ALA A 256 -21.53 -22.18 -6.41
CA ALA A 256 -22.27 -21.90 -5.17
C ALA A 256 -22.43 -23.17 -4.32
N GLU A 257 -22.80 -24.29 -4.93
CA GLU A 257 -22.94 -25.58 -4.23
C GLU A 257 -21.59 -26.06 -3.67
N LEU A 258 -20.52 -25.95 -4.45
CA LEU A 258 -19.17 -26.34 -4.04
C LEU A 258 -18.61 -25.48 -2.89
N ILE A 259 -19.07 -24.24 -2.72
CA ILE A 259 -18.65 -23.39 -1.59
C ILE A 259 -19.43 -23.65 -0.31
N SER A 260 -20.65 -24.18 -0.42
CA SER A 260 -21.55 -24.41 0.70
C SER A 260 -20.99 -25.42 1.72
N ALA A 261 -21.43 -25.29 2.98
CA ALA A 261 -21.10 -26.24 4.04
C ALA A 261 -21.79 -27.60 3.87
N GLU A 262 -22.95 -27.62 3.22
CA GLU A 262 -23.80 -28.82 3.12
C GLU A 262 -23.40 -29.74 1.97
N LYS A 263 -22.99 -29.16 0.83
CA LYS A 263 -22.76 -29.90 -0.42
C LYS A 263 -21.32 -29.88 -0.91
N GLY A 264 -20.48 -29.00 -0.37
CA GLY A 264 -19.19 -28.67 -0.95
C GLY A 264 -18.04 -28.65 0.05
N PHE A 265 -17.02 -27.86 -0.28
CA PHE A 265 -15.77 -27.71 0.49
C PHE A 265 -15.93 -26.97 1.83
N ALA A 266 -17.15 -26.55 2.18
CA ALA A 266 -17.45 -25.77 3.38
C ALA A 266 -16.62 -24.49 3.51
N CYS A 267 -16.37 -23.80 2.38
CA CYS A 267 -15.58 -22.57 2.35
C CYS A 267 -16.21 -21.46 3.21
N VAL A 268 -17.55 -21.44 3.31
CA VAL A 268 -18.31 -20.47 4.12
C VAL A 268 -18.07 -20.60 5.63
N THR A 269 -17.45 -21.68 6.08
CA THR A 269 -17.01 -21.81 7.47
C THR A 269 -16.04 -20.69 7.82
N CYS A 270 -15.03 -20.44 6.96
CA CYS A 270 -13.99 -19.44 7.22
C CYS A 270 -14.18 -18.13 6.43
N HIS A 271 -14.83 -18.17 5.27
CA HIS A 271 -15.04 -17.01 4.40
C HIS A 271 -16.47 -16.47 4.47
N GLY A 272 -16.64 -15.16 4.66
CA GLY A 272 -17.94 -14.51 4.52
C GLY A 272 -18.35 -14.33 3.05
N VAL A 273 -19.64 -14.08 2.82
CA VAL A 273 -20.25 -13.81 1.52
C VAL A 273 -21.03 -12.50 1.62
N GLY A 274 -20.52 -11.40 1.05
CA GLY A 274 -21.20 -10.10 1.13
C GLY A 274 -21.50 -9.69 2.58
N PRO A 275 -22.74 -9.33 2.94
CA PRO A 275 -23.09 -8.98 4.31
C PRO A 275 -23.12 -10.17 5.28
N GLN A 276 -23.16 -11.41 4.77
CA GLN A 276 -23.11 -12.60 5.60
C GLN A 276 -21.67 -12.88 6.06
N GLY A 277 -21.46 -12.85 7.37
CA GLY A 277 -20.19 -13.27 7.97
C GLY A 277 -19.91 -14.77 7.77
N PRO A 278 -18.65 -15.20 7.97
CA PRO A 278 -18.30 -16.61 8.04
C PRO A 278 -19.06 -17.33 9.16
N LEU A 279 -19.34 -18.63 9.00
CA LEU A 279 -20.10 -19.40 9.99
C LEU A 279 -19.32 -19.62 11.29
N GLN A 280 -18.00 -19.84 11.21
CA GLN A 280 -17.16 -20.11 12.37
C GLN A 280 -15.74 -19.55 12.16
N VAL A 281 -15.32 -18.62 13.02
CA VAL A 281 -13.96 -18.07 13.00
C VAL A 281 -13.30 -18.38 14.34
N PHE A 282 -12.34 -19.31 14.32
CA PHE A 282 -11.52 -19.61 15.48
C PHE A 282 -10.17 -18.89 15.36
N GLU A 283 -9.22 -19.43 14.61
CA GLU A 283 -7.85 -18.92 14.52
C GLU A 283 -7.61 -17.97 13.33
N VAL A 284 -8.31 -18.18 12.22
CA VAL A 284 -8.12 -17.41 10.98
C VAL A 284 -9.45 -17.15 10.29
N GLN A 285 -9.64 -15.91 9.86
CA GLN A 285 -10.75 -15.49 9.02
C GLN A 285 -10.31 -15.39 7.55
N GLY A 286 -11.10 -15.97 6.66
CA GLY A 286 -10.92 -15.84 5.22
C GLY A 286 -11.43 -14.49 4.70
N VAL A 287 -10.82 -13.98 3.63
CA VAL A 287 -11.31 -12.75 2.96
C VAL A 287 -12.71 -13.00 2.41
N ASN A 288 -13.63 -12.06 2.63
CA ASN A 288 -14.99 -12.14 2.11
C ASN A 288 -15.00 -12.32 0.58
N PHE A 289 -15.84 -13.23 0.09
CA PHE A 289 -15.92 -13.54 -1.34
C PHE A 289 -16.37 -12.37 -2.22
N ALA A 290 -17.21 -11.46 -1.70
CA ALA A 290 -17.59 -10.24 -2.42
C ALA A 290 -16.38 -9.34 -2.71
N SER A 291 -15.48 -9.18 -1.73
CA SER A 291 -14.20 -8.46 -1.93
C SER A 291 -13.25 -9.19 -2.88
N THR A 292 -13.32 -10.52 -2.94
CA THR A 292 -12.44 -11.34 -3.78
C THR A 292 -12.73 -11.16 -5.27
N ALA A 293 -14.00 -10.95 -5.63
CA ALA A 293 -14.48 -10.87 -7.01
C ALA A 293 -13.86 -9.74 -7.84
N GLU A 294 -13.56 -8.61 -7.18
CA GLU A 294 -12.94 -7.44 -7.81
C GLU A 294 -11.41 -7.41 -7.63
N ARG A 295 -10.88 -8.25 -6.73
CA ARG A 295 -9.52 -8.14 -6.23
C ARG A 295 -8.54 -9.06 -6.93
N LEU A 296 -8.88 -10.33 -7.15
CA LEU A 296 -7.91 -11.33 -7.63
C LEU A 296 -7.93 -11.48 -9.15
N ARG A 297 -6.74 -11.71 -9.72
CA ARG A 297 -6.60 -12.22 -11.09
C ARG A 297 -7.03 -13.70 -11.15
N PRO A 298 -7.67 -14.15 -12.25
CA PRO A 298 -8.14 -15.53 -12.38
C PRO A 298 -7.02 -16.56 -12.26
N ASP A 299 -5.88 -16.33 -12.93
CA ASP A 299 -4.76 -17.28 -12.92
C ASP A 299 -4.14 -17.43 -11.52
N TYR A 300 -4.06 -16.33 -10.76
CA TYR A 300 -3.63 -16.39 -9.37
C TYR A 300 -4.64 -17.16 -8.52
N PHE A 301 -5.94 -16.92 -8.70
CA PHE A 301 -6.99 -17.66 -7.99
C PHE A 301 -6.88 -19.17 -8.23
N LEU A 302 -6.76 -19.61 -9.49
CA LEU A 302 -6.65 -21.04 -9.80
C LEU A 302 -5.36 -21.64 -9.21
N ARG A 303 -4.24 -20.93 -9.29
CA ARG A 303 -2.97 -21.35 -8.66
C ARG A 303 -3.10 -21.50 -7.14
N TRP A 304 -3.80 -20.55 -6.51
CA TRP A 304 -4.09 -20.59 -5.07
C TRP A 304 -4.98 -21.76 -4.69
N MET A 305 -6.04 -22.04 -5.45
CA MET A 305 -6.94 -23.16 -5.18
C MET A 305 -6.27 -24.53 -5.34
N ARG A 306 -5.32 -24.66 -6.28
CA ARG A 306 -4.59 -25.91 -6.51
C ARG A 306 -3.72 -26.32 -5.33
N ASP A 307 -2.94 -25.39 -4.77
CA ASP A 307 -2.09 -25.66 -3.60
C ASP A 307 -1.70 -24.33 -2.91
N PRO A 308 -2.52 -23.82 -1.97
CA PRO A 308 -2.30 -22.49 -1.40
C PRO A 308 -1.00 -22.44 -0.57
N ARG A 309 -0.59 -23.55 0.03
CA ARG A 309 0.65 -23.65 0.85
C ARG A 309 1.93 -23.54 0.02
N ARG A 310 1.86 -23.75 -1.30
CA ARG A 310 3.00 -23.46 -2.20
C ARG A 310 3.18 -21.97 -2.46
N ILE A 311 2.12 -21.19 -2.33
CA ILE A 311 2.16 -19.73 -2.53
C ILE A 311 2.45 -19.03 -1.21
N ASP A 312 1.74 -19.42 -0.15
CA ASP A 312 1.94 -18.90 1.19
C ASP A 312 2.02 -20.07 2.19
N PRO A 313 3.23 -20.45 2.64
CA PRO A 313 3.41 -21.53 3.59
C PRO A 313 2.67 -21.34 4.93
N ALA A 314 2.33 -20.09 5.29
CA ALA A 314 1.64 -19.78 6.54
C ALA A 314 0.11 -19.85 6.43
N THR A 315 -0.44 -20.02 5.22
CA THR A 315 -1.89 -20.08 5.01
C THR A 315 -2.54 -21.25 5.74
N LYS A 316 -3.73 -21.01 6.31
CA LYS A 316 -4.57 -22.06 6.91
C LYS A 316 -5.54 -22.68 5.92
N MET A 317 -5.62 -22.16 4.70
CA MET A 317 -6.47 -22.74 3.67
C MET A 317 -5.92 -24.12 3.28
N ALA A 318 -6.78 -25.13 3.37
CA ALA A 318 -6.42 -26.49 3.01
C ALA A 318 -6.22 -26.63 1.49
N ARG A 319 -5.48 -27.68 1.12
CA ARG A 319 -5.46 -28.17 -0.25
C ARG A 319 -6.66 -29.11 -0.44
N TYR A 320 -7.49 -28.85 -1.46
CA TYR A 320 -8.73 -29.59 -1.69
C TYR A 320 -8.64 -30.66 -2.80
N SER A 321 -7.54 -30.66 -3.57
CA SER A 321 -7.29 -31.63 -4.64
C SER A 321 -6.06 -32.49 -4.38
N SER A 322 -6.04 -33.70 -4.95
CA SER A 322 -4.88 -34.58 -4.98
C SER A 322 -3.76 -34.05 -5.89
N PRO A 323 -2.54 -34.62 -5.85
CA PRO A 323 -1.47 -34.33 -6.81
C PRO A 323 -1.87 -34.48 -8.28
N GLU A 324 -2.82 -35.36 -8.56
CA GLU A 324 -3.35 -35.67 -9.89
C GLU A 324 -4.48 -34.71 -10.32
N GLY A 325 -4.79 -33.69 -9.52
CA GLY A 325 -5.81 -32.69 -9.87
C GLY A 325 -7.25 -33.17 -9.68
N LYS A 326 -7.48 -34.13 -8.77
CA LYS A 326 -8.82 -34.66 -8.47
C LYS A 326 -9.30 -34.27 -7.07
N THR A 327 -10.61 -34.04 -6.91
CA THR A 327 -11.26 -33.77 -5.62
C THR A 327 -12.17 -34.93 -5.21
N GLY A 328 -12.65 -34.90 -3.96
CA GLY A 328 -13.64 -35.86 -3.46
C GLY A 328 -15.04 -35.70 -4.06
N PHE A 329 -15.33 -34.59 -4.75
CA PHE A 329 -16.65 -34.29 -5.32
C PHE A 329 -16.77 -34.84 -6.74
N THR A 330 -16.75 -36.17 -6.88
CA THR A 330 -16.69 -36.85 -8.18
C THR A 330 -17.96 -36.72 -9.02
N THR A 331 -19.11 -36.42 -8.41
CA THR A 331 -20.37 -36.17 -9.12
C THR A 331 -20.37 -34.86 -9.91
N VAL A 332 -19.44 -33.94 -9.60
CA VAL A 332 -19.27 -32.66 -10.28
C VAL A 332 -18.01 -32.72 -11.13
N PHE A 333 -18.16 -32.63 -12.46
CA PHE A 333 -17.05 -32.67 -13.43
C PHE A 333 -16.10 -33.88 -13.26
N GLU A 334 -16.60 -35.04 -12.84
CA GLU A 334 -15.79 -36.24 -12.62
C GLU A 334 -14.61 -35.99 -11.65
N GLY A 335 -14.83 -35.09 -10.68
CA GLY A 335 -13.83 -34.69 -9.69
C GLY A 335 -12.69 -33.83 -10.25
N ASP A 336 -12.78 -33.32 -11.48
CA ASP A 336 -11.78 -32.42 -12.05
C ASP A 336 -11.67 -31.12 -11.24
N ALA A 337 -10.54 -30.94 -10.56
CA ALA A 337 -10.35 -29.84 -9.63
C ALA A 337 -10.34 -28.48 -10.34
N ASP A 338 -9.71 -28.38 -11.51
CA ASP A 338 -9.59 -27.11 -12.23
C ASP A 338 -10.97 -26.63 -12.69
N ARG A 339 -11.79 -27.51 -13.27
CA ARG A 339 -13.17 -27.17 -13.67
C ARG A 339 -14.04 -26.78 -12.47
N GLN A 340 -13.85 -27.45 -11.33
CA GLN A 340 -14.55 -27.10 -10.09
C GLN A 340 -14.12 -25.73 -9.56
N TYR A 341 -12.82 -25.42 -9.58
CA TYR A 341 -12.29 -24.12 -9.16
C TYR A 341 -12.71 -23.00 -10.11
N GLU A 342 -12.79 -23.25 -11.41
CA GLU A 342 -13.34 -22.32 -12.40
C GLU A 342 -14.82 -22.03 -12.14
N ALA A 343 -15.63 -23.05 -11.82
CA ALA A 343 -17.03 -22.86 -11.44
C ALA A 343 -17.17 -22.01 -10.17
N ILE A 344 -16.32 -22.25 -9.17
CA ILE A 344 -16.24 -21.41 -7.97
C ILE A 344 -15.88 -19.97 -8.33
N LEU A 345 -14.89 -19.77 -9.20
CA LEU A 345 -14.45 -18.44 -9.63
C LEU A 345 -15.56 -17.70 -10.41
N ALA A 346 -16.31 -18.41 -11.26
CA ALA A 346 -17.48 -17.88 -11.95
C ALA A 346 -18.56 -17.44 -10.96
N TRP A 347 -18.82 -18.23 -9.91
CA TRP A 347 -19.73 -17.84 -8.83
C TRP A 347 -19.25 -16.58 -8.10
N ILE A 348 -17.97 -16.53 -7.70
CA ILE A 348 -17.39 -15.35 -7.03
C ILE A 348 -17.57 -14.11 -7.92
N ALA A 349 -17.38 -14.23 -9.24
CA ALA A 349 -17.55 -13.11 -10.17
C ALA A 349 -18.99 -12.54 -10.17
N THR A 350 -20.01 -13.33 -9.82
CA THR A 350 -21.40 -12.84 -9.68
C THR A 350 -21.62 -11.95 -8.46
N LEU A 351 -20.67 -11.91 -7.52
CA LEU A 351 -20.74 -11.11 -6.29
C LEU A 351 -20.17 -9.69 -6.45
N ARG A 352 -19.64 -9.32 -7.61
CA ARG A 352 -19.10 -7.95 -7.84
C ARG A 352 -20.16 -6.89 -7.57
N GLY A 353 -19.77 -5.84 -6.84
CA GLY A 353 -20.65 -4.73 -6.45
C GLY A 353 -21.76 -5.07 -5.44
N ARG A 354 -21.71 -6.23 -4.75
CA ARG A 354 -22.70 -6.65 -3.74
C ARG A 354 -22.20 -6.57 -2.31
#